data_AF-A0A2H9PEF1-F1
#
_entry.id   AF-A0A2H9PEF1-F1
#
_cell.length_a   1.000
_cell.length_b   1.000
_cell.length_c   1.000
_cell.angle_alpha   90.00
_cell.angle_beta   90.00
_cell.angle_gamma   90.00
#
_symmetry.space_group_name_H-M   'P 1'
#
loop_
_entity.id
_entity.type
_entity.pdbx_description
1 polymer ?
#
loop_
_entity_poly.entity_id
_entity_poly.type
_entity_poly.pdbx_seq_one_letter_code
_entity_poly.pdbx_strand_id
1 'polypeptide(L)'
;MGLFKFNIDAFDKSEDIKKSLEVDIAKRIQNPLIINFYRLPEGDITHIVVFGFKNINELDSYFHTHQAKRGHISELKNLYILYVKSMKKSSPDDLIVKLLKED
;
A
#
# COMPACT_ATOMS: atom_id res chain seq x y z
N MET A 1 -1.59 1.63 7.44
CA MET A 1 -0.72 0.80 6.58
C MET A 1 -1.57 -0.23 5.89
N GLY A 2 -1.66 -0.19 4.56
CA GLY A 2 -2.40 -1.17 3.77
C GLY A 2 -1.44 -2.15 3.09
N LEU A 3 -1.77 -3.44 3.15
CA LEU A 3 -1.13 -4.50 2.37
C LEU A 3 -2.00 -4.77 1.15
N PHE A 4 -1.41 -4.69 -0.04
CA PHE A 4 -2.12 -4.79 -1.30
C PHE A 4 -1.55 -5.88 -2.20
N LYS A 5 -2.45 -6.50 -2.93
CA LYS A 5 -2.15 -7.31 -4.11
C LYS A 5 -2.53 -6.51 -5.35
N PHE A 6 -1.54 -5.95 -6.01
CA PHE A 6 -1.74 -5.33 -7.33
C PHE A 6 -1.77 -6.40 -8.41
N ASN A 7 -2.78 -6.33 -9.29
CA ASN A 7 -2.91 -7.22 -10.43
C ASN A 7 -1.96 -6.76 -11.54
N ILE A 8 -0.87 -7.51 -11.75
CA ILE A 8 0.17 -7.17 -12.73
C ILE A 8 -0.38 -7.21 -14.17
N ASP A 9 -1.41 -8.01 -14.44
CA ASP A 9 -2.05 -8.11 -15.76
C ASP A 9 -2.89 -6.86 -16.12
N ALA A 10 -3.20 -6.00 -15.15
CA ALA A 10 -3.86 -4.70 -15.38
C ALA A 10 -2.88 -3.58 -15.78
N PHE A 11 -1.58 -3.91 -15.95
CA PHE A 11 -0.54 -2.98 -16.35
C PHE A 11 -0.02 -3.33 -17.75
N ASP A 12 0.25 -2.30 -18.54
CA ASP A 12 0.58 -2.44 -19.96
C ASP A 12 1.86 -3.24 -20.15
N LYS A 13 1.85 -4.19 -21.09
CA LYS A 13 2.94 -5.15 -21.33
C LYS A 13 4.08 -4.47 -22.09
N SER A 14 4.82 -3.57 -21.46
CA SER A 14 6.07 -3.06 -22.02
C SER A 14 7.26 -3.94 -21.64
N GLU A 15 8.27 -4.01 -22.51
CA GLU A 15 9.46 -4.87 -22.38
C GLU A 15 10.28 -4.63 -21.08
N ASP A 16 10.03 -3.52 -20.38
CA ASP A 16 10.59 -3.19 -19.05
C ASP A 16 9.50 -3.17 -17.96
N ILE A 17 8.81 -4.31 -17.79
CA ILE A 17 7.67 -4.52 -16.88
C ILE A 17 7.93 -3.92 -15.48
N LYS A 18 9.12 -4.13 -14.89
CA LYS A 18 9.41 -3.65 -13.54
C LYS A 18 9.43 -2.13 -13.41
N LYS A 19 10.04 -1.44 -14.39
CA LYS A 19 10.23 0.01 -14.36
C LYS A 19 8.96 0.75 -14.79
N SER A 20 8.25 0.21 -15.77
CA SER A 20 6.93 0.70 -16.20
C SER A 20 5.89 0.55 -15.09
N LEU A 21 5.87 -0.60 -14.40
CA LEU A 21 4.98 -0.86 -13.27
C LEU A 21 5.23 0.09 -12.11
N GLU A 22 6.49 0.35 -11.75
CA GLU A 22 6.82 1.27 -10.66
C GLU A 22 6.42 2.71 -10.98
N VAL A 23 6.62 3.15 -12.22
CA VAL A 23 6.22 4.49 -12.67
C VAL A 23 4.70 4.63 -12.74
N ASP A 24 3.98 3.62 -13.25
CA ASP A 24 2.52 3.66 -13.35
C ASP A 24 1.85 3.50 -12.00
N ILE A 25 2.37 2.64 -11.13
CA ILE A 25 1.93 2.55 -9.75
C ILE A 25 2.20 3.89 -9.06
N ALA A 26 3.43 4.42 -9.09
CA ALA A 26 3.73 5.70 -8.47
C ALA A 26 2.81 6.83 -8.99
N LYS A 27 2.56 6.93 -10.30
CA LYS A 27 1.63 7.91 -10.90
C LYS A 27 0.19 7.70 -10.47
N ARG A 28 -0.31 6.47 -10.44
CA ARG A 28 -1.69 6.16 -10.03
C ARG A 28 -1.86 6.30 -8.51
N ILE A 29 -0.80 6.06 -7.76
CA ILE A 29 -0.74 6.10 -6.31
C ILE A 29 -0.40 7.50 -5.80
N GLN A 30 0.05 8.46 -6.64
CA GLN A 30 0.25 9.86 -6.26
C GLN A 30 -0.96 10.44 -5.54
N ASN A 31 -0.90 10.36 -4.22
CA ASN A 31 -1.87 10.88 -3.30
C ASN A 31 -1.04 11.48 -2.16
N PRO A 32 -1.30 12.75 -1.79
CA PRO A 32 -0.55 13.42 -0.73
C PRO A 32 -0.63 12.69 0.63
N LEU A 33 -1.59 11.78 0.80
CA LEU A 33 -1.75 10.98 2.01
C LEU A 33 -0.76 9.81 2.08
N ILE A 34 0.08 9.57 1.07
CA ILE A 34 1.04 8.45 1.09
C ILE A 34 2.38 8.93 1.62
N ILE A 35 2.79 8.29 2.70
CA ILE A 35 4.04 8.55 3.41
C ILE A 35 5.14 7.67 2.82
N ASN A 36 4.85 6.38 2.59
CA ASN A 36 5.84 5.45 2.09
C ASN A 36 5.23 4.30 1.28
N PHE A 37 6.05 3.68 0.45
CA PHE A 37 5.66 2.63 -0.48
C PHE A 37 6.77 1.59 -0.59
N TYR A 38 6.42 0.33 -0.34
CA TYR A 38 7.35 -0.80 -0.43
C TYR A 38 6.81 -1.88 -1.35
N ARG A 39 7.70 -2.44 -2.17
CA ARG A 39 7.40 -3.58 -3.04
C ARG A 39 7.92 -4.85 -2.40
N LEU A 40 7.08 -5.88 -2.40
CA LEU A 40 7.47 -7.23 -1.99
C LEU A 40 7.77 -8.05 -3.25
N PRO A 41 8.89 -8.80 -3.26
CA PRO A 41 9.33 -9.52 -4.45
C PRO A 41 8.42 -10.72 -4.77
N GLU A 42 7.89 -11.40 -3.76
CA GLU A 42 7.11 -12.64 -3.90
C GLU A 42 6.04 -12.73 -2.79
N GLY A 43 4.90 -13.37 -3.08
CA GLY A 43 3.80 -13.58 -2.13
C GLY A 43 2.41 -13.16 -2.65
N ASP A 44 1.35 -13.48 -1.89
CA ASP A 44 -0.02 -13.02 -2.19
C ASP A 44 -0.16 -11.50 -2.02
N ILE A 45 0.75 -10.89 -1.26
CA ILE A 45 0.86 -9.45 -1.06
C ILE A 45 2.03 -8.95 -1.89
N THR A 46 1.78 -7.99 -2.78
CA THR A 46 2.83 -7.45 -3.66
C THR A 46 3.35 -6.09 -3.19
N HIS A 47 2.56 -5.35 -2.42
CA HIS A 47 2.93 -4.00 -2.00
C HIS A 47 2.44 -3.64 -0.59
N ILE A 48 3.26 -2.87 0.12
CA ILE A 48 2.93 -2.24 1.40
C ILE A 48 2.85 -0.74 1.18
N VAL A 49 1.72 -0.13 1.53
CA VAL A 49 1.53 1.32 1.41
C VAL A 49 1.26 1.91 2.78
N VAL A 50 2.10 2.88 3.16
CA VAL A 50 1.96 3.63 4.42
C VAL A 50 1.28 4.94 4.12
N PHE A 51 0.15 5.16 4.76
CA PHE A 51 -0.66 6.36 4.61
C PHE A 51 -0.64 7.19 5.90
N GLY A 52 -0.69 8.50 5.75
CA GLY A 52 -0.95 9.47 6.80
C GLY A 52 -2.36 10.04 6.63
N PHE A 53 -3.18 9.90 7.66
CA PHE A 53 -4.51 10.49 7.73
C PHE A 53 -4.59 11.38 8.96
N LYS A 54 -5.28 12.50 8.86
CA LYS A 54 -5.53 13.43 9.96
C LYS A 54 -6.47 12.83 11.00
N ASN A 55 -7.45 12.05 10.56
CA ASN A 55 -8.43 11.40 11.42
C ASN A 55 -9.00 10.12 10.78
N ILE A 56 -9.77 9.35 11.55
CA ILE A 56 -10.35 8.08 11.10
C ILE A 56 -11.39 8.27 9.99
N ASN A 57 -12.08 9.41 9.94
CA ASN A 57 -13.07 9.69 8.90
C ASN A 57 -12.41 9.87 7.52
N GLU A 58 -11.21 10.47 7.49
CA GLU A 58 -10.43 10.62 6.27
C GLU A 58 -9.90 9.26 5.77
N LEU A 59 -9.48 8.40 6.69
CA LEU A 59 -9.13 7.01 6.39
C LEU A 59 -10.32 6.26 5.80
N ASP A 60 -11.47 6.31 6.47
CA ASP A 60 -12.67 5.59 6.04
C ASP A 60 -13.16 6.08 4.68
N SER A 61 -13.24 7.40 4.49
CA SER A 61 -13.59 8.02 3.22
C SER A 61 -12.64 7.58 2.09
N TYR A 62 -11.32 7.55 2.35
CA TYR A 62 -10.34 7.12 1.36
C TYR A 62 -10.57 5.66 0.93
N PHE A 63 -10.72 4.74 1.87
CA PHE A 63 -10.90 3.33 1.56
C PHE A 63 -12.28 3.01 0.97
N HIS A 64 -13.34 3.70 1.40
CA HIS A 64 -14.67 3.59 0.79
C HIS A 64 -14.70 4.10 -0.66
N THR A 65 -14.00 5.20 -0.96
CA THR A 65 -14.10 5.85 -2.30
C THR A 65 -13.05 5.38 -3.29
N HIS A 66 -11.80 5.16 -2.87
CA HIS A 66 -10.70 4.82 -3.77
C HIS A 66 -10.58 3.33 -4.02
N GLN A 67 -10.85 2.51 -3.00
CA GLN A 67 -10.74 1.06 -3.17
C GLN A 67 -11.90 0.50 -4.01
N ALA A 68 -13.12 1.04 -3.83
CA ALA A 68 -14.27 0.71 -4.68
C ALA A 68 -14.02 1.02 -6.17
N LYS A 69 -13.27 2.09 -6.47
CA LYS A 69 -12.94 2.47 -7.86
C LYS A 69 -11.75 1.69 -8.45
N ARG A 70 -10.91 1.08 -7.61
CA ARG A 70 -9.65 0.44 -8.01
C ARG A 70 -9.59 -1.06 -7.74
N GLY A 71 -10.69 -1.69 -7.33
CA GLY A 71 -10.73 -3.14 -7.05
C GLY A 71 -10.27 -4.02 -8.21
N HIS A 72 -10.33 -3.53 -9.46
CA HIS A 72 -9.80 -4.23 -10.64
C HIS A 72 -8.27 -4.12 -10.83
N ILE A 73 -7.63 -3.15 -10.16
CA ILE A 73 -6.17 -2.88 -10.25
C ILE A 73 -5.45 -3.37 -9.01
N SER A 74 -6.09 -3.23 -7.84
CA SER A 74 -5.48 -3.53 -6.55
C SER A 74 -6.51 -4.05 -5.56
N GLU A 75 -6.22 -5.19 -4.97
CA GLU A 75 -6.96 -5.79 -3.87
C GLU A 75 -6.27 -5.42 -2.56
N LEU A 76 -7.00 -4.85 -1.59
CA LEU A 76 -6.49 -4.69 -0.23
C LEU A 76 -6.64 -6.01 0.51
N LYS A 77 -5.52 -6.60 0.93
CA LYS A 77 -5.50 -7.82 1.73
C LYS A 77 -5.70 -7.52 3.21
N ASN A 78 -4.95 -6.55 3.72
CA ASN A 78 -5.00 -6.18 5.14
C ASN A 78 -4.86 -4.67 5.32
N LEU A 79 -5.57 -4.13 6.30
CA LEU A 79 -5.41 -2.74 6.73
C LEU A 79 -5.07 -2.69 8.22
N TYR A 80 -3.90 -2.15 8.53
CA TYR A 80 -3.43 -1.90 9.88
C TYR A 80 -3.53 -0.42 10.19
N ILE A 81 -4.32 -0.07 11.20
CA ILE A 81 -4.46 1.31 11.68
C ILE A 81 -3.42 1.54 12.78
N LEU A 82 -2.53 2.50 12.56
CA LEU A 82 -1.48 2.87 13.50
C LEU A 82 -1.81 4.25 14.07
N TYR A 83 -1.92 4.36 15.39
CA TYR A 83 -2.17 5.64 16.05
C TYR A 83 -0.91 6.14 16.75
N VAL A 84 -0.45 7.33 16.36
CA VAL A 84 0.84 7.90 16.80
C VAL A 84 0.94 8.00 18.33
N LYS A 85 -0.15 8.35 19.03
CA LYS A 85 -0.12 8.44 20.51
C LYS A 85 -0.01 7.09 21.23
N SER A 86 -0.21 5.98 20.53
CA SER A 86 -0.12 4.62 21.09
C SER A 86 1.11 3.85 20.63
N MET A 87 1.97 4.47 19.79
CA MET A 87 3.22 3.85 19.37
C MET A 87 4.20 3.83 20.54
N LYS A 88 4.43 2.63 21.11
CA LYS A 88 5.45 2.40 22.14
C LYS A 88 6.88 2.46 21.61
N LYS A 89 7.05 2.29 20.30
CA LYS A 89 8.32 2.40 19.58
C LYS A 89 8.30 3.64 18.71
N SER A 90 9.45 4.28 18.54
CA SER A 90 9.59 5.54 17.79
C SER A 90 9.34 5.41 16.29
N SER A 91 9.32 4.19 15.75
CA SER A 91 9.03 3.92 14.34
C SER A 91 8.21 2.63 14.15
N PRO A 92 7.47 2.51 13.03
CA PRO A 92 6.78 1.29 12.65
C PRO A 92 7.71 0.22 12.05
N ASP A 93 9.01 0.50 11.91
CA ASP A 93 9.94 -0.36 11.15
C ASP A 93 10.03 -1.78 11.71
N ASP A 94 10.01 -1.94 13.03
CA ASP A 94 10.04 -3.26 13.65
C ASP A 94 8.82 -4.13 13.29
N LEU A 95 7.65 -3.50 13.10
CA LEU A 95 6.45 -4.21 12.64
C LEU A 95 6.60 -4.59 11.17
N ILE A 96 7.14 -3.68 10.35
CA ILE A 96 7.41 -3.96 8.93
C ILE A 96 8.39 -5.13 8.82
N VAL A 97 9.52 -5.10 9.55
CA VAL A 97 10.51 -6.18 9.59
C VAL A 97 9.90 -7.49 10.08
N LYS A 98 9.01 -7.44 11.07
CA LYS A 98 8.32 -8.65 11.55
C LYS A 98 7.43 -9.24 10.45
N LEU A 99 6.58 -8.43 9.82
CA LEU A 99 5.68 -8.87 8.76
C LEU A 99 6.44 -9.45 7.57
N LEU A 100 7.59 -8.87 7.22
CA LEU A 100 8.48 -9.38 6.16
C LEU A 100 9.18 -10.70 6.51
N LYS A 101 9.20 -11.11 7.78
CA LYS A 101 9.86 -12.33 8.26
C LYS A 101 8.88 -13.45 8.61
N GLU A 102 7.58 -13.16 8.62
CA GLU A 102 6.52 -14.15 8.90
C GLU A 102 6.04 -14.90 7.64
N ASP A 103 6.70 -14.70 6.49
CA ASP A 103 6.54 -15.47 5.24
C ASP A 103 7.64 -16.54 5.08
#